data_AF-A0A8H6ZGB8-F1
#
_entry.id   AF-A0A8H6ZGB8-F1
#
_cell.length_a   1.000
_cell.length_b   1.000
_cell.length_c   1.000
_cell.angle_alpha   90.00
_cell.angle_beta   90.00
_cell.angle_gamma   90.00
#
_symmetry.space_group_name_H-M   'P 1'
#
loop_
_entity.id
_entity.type
_entity.pdbx_description
1 polymer ?
#
loop_
_entity_poly.entity_id
_entity_poly.type
_entity_poly.pdbx_seq_one_letter_code
_entity_poly.pdbx_strand_id
1 'polypeptide(L)'
;MIRNFMLDLPFHVPAIVDVIHEAWWNNGKALGFKYAHKLQSHRADCTDEVVLPDAMIWLAGANVWAALRAWETGRYVQARDFSQERLENTYTSLLAVLEAQRNGSSAKYFNKTMHELYLKTIQLGRCHRRLRKQLDFPSNRY
;
A
#
# COMPACT_ATOMS: atom_id res chain seq x y z
N MET A 1 0.42 21.27 -2.27
CA MET A 1 -0.73 20.36 -2.41
C MET A 1 -0.39 18.95 -1.92
N ILE A 2 0.74 18.33 -2.31
CA ILE A 2 1.17 17.00 -1.81
C ILE A 2 1.44 16.93 -0.29
N ARG A 3 1.90 18.03 0.34
CA ARG A 3 2.18 18.03 1.79
C ARG A 3 0.97 17.60 2.63
N ASN A 4 -0.26 17.85 2.18
CA ASN A 4 -1.48 17.46 2.91
C ASN A 4 -2.04 16.09 2.51
N PHE A 5 -1.61 15.54 1.37
CA PHE A 5 -2.14 14.27 0.83
C PHE A 5 -1.86 13.06 1.72
N MET A 6 -0.81 13.13 2.54
CA MET A 6 -0.38 12.04 3.42
C MET A 6 -0.59 12.33 4.92
N LEU A 7 -1.11 13.51 5.29
CA LEU A 7 -1.19 13.91 6.70
C LEU A 7 -2.53 13.57 7.36
N ASP A 8 -3.64 13.58 6.61
CA ASP A 8 -4.96 13.48 7.25
C ASP A 8 -5.45 12.04 7.45
N LEU A 9 -4.98 11.06 6.66
CA LEU A 9 -5.12 9.60 6.85
C LEU A 9 -4.30 8.89 5.76
N PRO A 10 -2.96 8.77 5.91
CA PRO A 10 -2.06 8.39 4.81
C PRO A 10 -2.43 7.06 4.15
N PHE A 11 -3.00 6.12 4.90
CA PHE A 11 -3.10 4.74 4.44
C PHE A 11 -4.39 4.42 3.69
N HIS A 12 -5.45 5.21 3.85
CA HIS A 12 -6.69 5.03 3.09
C HIS A 12 -6.69 5.72 1.73
N VAL A 13 -5.58 6.36 1.36
CA VAL A 13 -5.40 6.92 0.02
C VAL A 13 -5.58 5.79 -1.01
N PRO A 14 -6.55 5.90 -1.95
CA PRO A 14 -6.83 4.84 -2.91
C PRO A 14 -5.59 4.37 -3.67
N ALA A 15 -4.72 5.29 -4.09
CA ALA A 15 -3.47 4.97 -4.78
C ALA A 15 -2.53 4.07 -3.97
N ILE A 16 -2.47 4.22 -2.64
CA ILE A 16 -1.65 3.33 -1.79
C ILE A 16 -2.27 1.94 -1.76
N VAL A 17 -3.59 1.85 -1.60
CA VAL A 17 -4.30 0.57 -1.60
C VAL A 17 -4.14 -0.15 -2.94
N ASP A 18 -4.20 0.58 -4.05
CA ASP A 18 -4.02 0.04 -5.40
C ASP A 18 -2.60 -0.48 -5.64
N VAL A 19 -1.57 0.28 -5.23
CA VAL A 19 -0.16 -0.15 -5.33
C VAL A 19 0.08 -1.39 -4.48
N ILE A 20 -0.47 -1.42 -3.27
CA ILE A 20 -0.40 -2.59 -2.38
C ILE A 20 -1.05 -3.79 -3.09
N HIS A 21 -2.30 -3.66 -3.55
CA HIS A 21 -3.00 -4.72 -4.28
C HIS A 21 -2.21 -5.22 -5.49
N GLU A 22 -1.76 -4.35 -6.38
CA GLU A 22 -1.06 -4.74 -7.61
C GLU A 22 0.28 -5.44 -7.33
N ALA A 23 1.03 -5.00 -6.33
CA ALA A 23 2.33 -5.57 -6.00
C ALA A 23 2.26 -6.98 -5.39
N TRP A 24 1.17 -7.30 -4.70
CA TRP A 24 1.16 -8.44 -3.77
C TRP A 24 -0.12 -9.30 -3.83
N TRP A 25 -1.23 -8.82 -4.40
CA TRP A 25 -2.54 -9.51 -4.45
C TRP A 25 -3.20 -9.52 -5.84
N ASN A 26 -2.54 -9.04 -6.89
CA ASN A 26 -3.10 -8.89 -8.25
C ASN A 26 -3.71 -10.18 -8.84
N ASN A 27 -3.13 -11.34 -8.54
CA ASN A 27 -3.61 -12.62 -9.05
C ASN A 27 -3.46 -13.73 -8.01
N GLY A 28 -4.13 -14.87 -8.21
CA GLY A 28 -4.12 -15.98 -7.24
C GLY A 28 -2.76 -16.63 -6.99
N LYS A 29 -1.71 -16.27 -7.76
CA LYS A 29 -0.32 -16.71 -7.58
C LYS A 29 0.56 -15.63 -6.93
N ALA A 30 0.01 -14.47 -6.60
CA ALA A 30 0.77 -13.37 -6.01
C ALA A 30 1.27 -13.73 -4.61
N LEU A 31 2.40 -13.12 -4.22
CA LEU A 31 3.11 -13.44 -2.98
C LEU A 31 2.23 -13.27 -1.74
N GLY A 32 1.33 -12.28 -1.73
CA GLY A 32 0.40 -12.03 -0.63
C GLY A 32 -0.56 -13.17 -0.40
N PHE A 33 -0.97 -13.92 -1.43
CA PHE A 33 -1.79 -15.14 -1.24
C PHE A 33 -0.95 -16.34 -0.82
N LYS A 34 0.24 -16.51 -1.41
CA LYS A 34 1.14 -17.63 -1.08
C LYS A 34 1.59 -17.60 0.38
N TYR A 35 1.87 -16.42 0.90
CA TYR A 35 2.36 -16.21 2.26
C TYR A 35 1.33 -15.57 3.19
N ALA A 36 0.04 -15.63 2.85
CA ALA A 36 -1.04 -15.07 3.69
C ALA A 36 -0.99 -15.60 5.13
N HIS A 37 -0.62 -16.87 5.31
CA HIS A 37 -0.48 -17.51 6.63
C HIS A 37 0.63 -16.91 7.52
N LYS A 38 1.52 -16.08 6.96
CA LYS A 38 2.56 -15.35 7.70
C LYS A 38 2.08 -13.99 8.19
N LEU A 39 0.94 -13.51 7.69
CA LEU A 39 0.32 -12.27 8.15
C LEU A 39 -0.48 -12.58 9.42
N GLN A 40 -0.15 -11.91 10.53
CA GLN A 40 -0.76 -12.15 11.84
C GLN A 40 -1.08 -10.83 12.52
N SER A 41 -2.11 -10.84 13.37
CA SER A 41 -2.43 -9.71 14.24
C SER A 41 -1.26 -9.36 15.16
N HIS A 42 -1.05 -8.06 15.41
CA HIS A 42 -0.13 -7.61 16.46
C HIS A 42 -0.77 -7.64 17.86
N ARG A 43 -2.05 -8.04 17.97
CA ARG A 43 -2.82 -8.07 19.21
C ARG A 43 -2.98 -9.49 19.74
N ALA A 44 -2.53 -9.69 20.97
CA ALA A 44 -2.70 -10.95 21.68
C ALA A 44 -4.18 -11.30 21.96
N ASP A 45 -5.06 -10.29 22.02
CA ASP A 45 -6.49 -10.44 22.30
C ASP A 45 -7.36 -10.60 21.03
N CYS A 46 -6.79 -10.47 19.83
CA CYS A 46 -7.48 -10.64 18.55
C CYS A 46 -6.55 -11.29 17.52
N THR A 47 -6.16 -12.54 17.75
CA THR A 47 -5.20 -13.29 16.90
C THR A 47 -5.72 -13.59 15.49
N ASP A 48 -7.04 -13.58 15.31
CA ASP A 48 -7.70 -13.94 14.05
C ASP A 48 -7.74 -12.77 13.04
N GLU A 49 -7.43 -11.55 13.50
CA GLU A 49 -7.38 -10.36 12.64
C GLU A 49 -6.05 -10.30 11.88
N VAL A 50 -6.08 -10.68 10.60
CA VAL A 50 -4.90 -10.53 9.72
C VAL A 50 -4.67 -9.04 9.42
N VAL A 51 -3.49 -8.52 9.72
CA VAL A 51 -3.13 -7.12 9.45
C VAL A 51 -2.02 -7.04 8.40
N LEU A 52 -1.99 -5.94 7.65
CA LEU A 52 -0.83 -5.66 6.80
C LEU A 52 0.40 -5.42 7.68
N PRO A 53 1.56 -5.99 7.33
CA PRO A 53 2.83 -5.56 7.91
C PRO A 53 3.05 -4.11 7.54
N ASP A 54 3.54 -3.35 8.52
CA ASP A 54 4.00 -1.98 8.38
C ASP A 54 4.74 -1.84 7.04
N ALA A 55 5.89 -2.47 6.84
CA ALA A 55 6.73 -2.35 5.64
C ALA A 55 6.00 -2.39 4.26
N MET A 56 4.88 -3.13 4.11
CA MET A 56 4.12 -3.16 2.86
C MET A 56 3.47 -1.81 2.54
N ILE A 57 2.93 -1.15 3.57
CA ILE A 57 2.29 0.17 3.46
C ILE A 57 3.34 1.25 3.17
N TRP A 58 4.52 1.09 3.76
CA TRP A 58 5.63 2.04 3.67
C TRP A 58 6.15 2.14 2.24
N LEU A 59 6.46 0.98 1.67
CA LEU A 59 6.97 0.87 0.32
C LEU A 59 5.95 1.43 -0.68
N ALA A 60 4.67 1.13 -0.49
CA ALA A 60 3.62 1.67 -1.34
C ALA A 60 3.49 3.19 -1.21
N GLY A 61 3.48 3.73 0.02
CA GLY A 61 3.44 5.17 0.26
C GLY A 61 4.65 5.90 -0.36
N ALA A 62 5.85 5.37 -0.15
CA ALA A 62 7.07 5.93 -0.73
C ALA A 62 7.03 5.95 -2.27
N ASN A 63 6.55 4.86 -2.88
CA ASN A 63 6.40 4.78 -4.34
C ASN A 63 5.38 5.79 -4.89
N VAL A 64 4.21 5.90 -4.25
CA VAL A 64 3.17 6.88 -4.65
C VAL A 64 3.73 8.30 -4.52
N TRP A 65 4.40 8.61 -3.42
CA TRP A 65 4.99 9.94 -3.21
C TRP A 65 6.06 10.25 -4.27
N ALA A 66 6.97 9.31 -4.52
CA ALA A 66 8.03 9.49 -5.50
C ALA A 66 7.47 9.73 -6.91
N ALA A 67 6.44 8.98 -7.29
CA ALA A 67 5.73 9.17 -8.56
C ALA A 67 5.10 10.56 -8.66
N LEU A 68 4.38 11.01 -7.63
CA LEU A 68 3.76 12.34 -7.63
C LEU A 68 4.80 13.47 -7.67
N ARG A 69 5.95 13.31 -7.01
CA ARG A 69 7.05 14.28 -7.05
C ARG A 69 7.73 14.37 -8.40
N ALA A 70 7.98 13.22 -9.04
CA ALA A 70 8.53 13.20 -10.39
C ALA A 70 7.59 13.95 -11.36
N TRP A 71 6.28 13.76 -11.20
CA TRP A 71 5.26 14.46 -11.98
C TRP A 71 5.26 15.98 -11.73
N GLU A 72 5.24 16.42 -10.46
CA GLU A 72 5.25 17.86 -10.12
C GLU A 72 6.49 18.59 -10.65
N THR A 73 7.66 17.94 -10.58
CA THR A 73 8.94 18.57 -10.90
C THR A 73 9.37 18.39 -12.36
N GLY A 74 8.70 17.49 -13.10
CA GLY A 74 9.11 17.04 -14.42
C GLY A 74 10.46 16.29 -14.43
N ARG A 75 11.02 15.98 -13.25
CA ARG A 75 12.28 15.26 -13.10
C ARG A 75 12.01 13.80 -12.84
N TYR A 76 12.05 13.02 -13.92
CA TYR A 76 11.84 11.59 -13.88
C TYR A 76 13.17 10.89 -13.57
N VAL A 77 13.20 10.15 -12.46
CA VAL A 77 14.31 9.26 -12.13
C VAL A 77 14.11 7.97 -12.91
N GLN A 78 15.11 7.53 -13.66
CA GLN A 78 15.05 6.24 -14.34
C GLN A 78 14.99 5.13 -13.29
N ALA A 79 14.26 4.05 -13.56
CA ALA A 79 14.06 2.97 -12.59
C ALA A 79 15.38 2.38 -12.04
N ARG A 80 16.43 2.35 -12.87
CA ARG A 80 17.78 1.90 -12.46
C ARG A 80 18.48 2.81 -11.45
N ASP A 81 18.09 4.08 -11.40
CA ASP A 81 18.65 5.11 -10.52
C ASP A 81 17.75 5.38 -9.31
N PHE A 82 16.66 4.60 -9.18
CA PHE A 82 15.78 4.61 -8.02
C PHE A 82 16.49 3.91 -6.86
N SER A 83 17.09 4.70 -5.96
CA SER A 83 17.71 4.18 -4.74
C SER A 83 16.92 4.59 -3.50
N GLN A 84 16.85 3.68 -2.53
CA GLN A 84 16.23 3.92 -1.23
C GLN A 84 16.92 5.08 -0.49
N GLU A 85 18.24 5.24 -0.62
CA GLU A 85 19.01 6.36 -0.06
C GLU A 85 18.50 7.73 -0.53
N ARG A 86 18.09 7.86 -1.80
CA ARG A 86 17.55 9.14 -2.30
C ARG A 86 16.18 9.49 -1.73
N LEU A 87 15.43 8.50 -1.27
CA LEU A 87 14.12 8.67 -0.67
C LEU A 87 14.15 8.56 0.86
N GLU A 88 15.33 8.40 1.47
CA GLU A 88 15.51 8.12 2.89
C GLU A 88 14.81 9.15 3.77
N ASN A 89 14.96 10.44 3.48
CA ASN A 89 14.29 11.50 4.24
C ASN A 89 12.76 11.40 4.17
N THR A 90 12.20 11.00 3.03
CA THR A 90 10.76 10.82 2.84
C THR A 90 10.28 9.53 3.50
N TYR A 91 11.07 8.47 3.38
CA TYR A 91 10.85 7.19 4.03
C TYR A 91 10.77 7.37 5.55
N THR A 92 11.74 8.08 6.15
CA THR A 92 11.78 8.40 7.58
C THR A 92 10.67 9.34 8.01
N SER A 93 10.28 10.30 7.15
CA SER A 93 9.15 11.20 7.44
C SER A 93 7.82 10.47 7.46
N LEU A 94 7.62 9.54 6.53
CA LEU A 94 6.46 8.66 6.57
C LEU A 94 6.54 7.81 7.86
N LEU A 95 7.73 7.31 8.24
CA LEU A 95 8.00 6.45 9.43
C LEU A 95 7.47 7.10 10.69
N ALA A 96 7.87 8.35 10.87
CA ALA A 96 7.41 9.17 11.97
C ALA A 96 5.88 9.32 12.00
N VAL A 97 5.19 9.46 10.86
CA VAL A 97 3.73 9.62 10.83
C VAL A 97 3.01 8.35 11.27
N LEU A 98 3.44 7.18 10.81
CA LEU A 98 2.81 5.91 11.19
C LEU A 98 3.13 5.54 12.64
N GLU A 99 4.36 5.77 13.08
CA GLU A 99 4.75 5.59 14.48
C GLU A 99 3.99 6.55 15.39
N ALA A 100 3.82 7.81 14.98
CA ALA A 100 2.98 8.76 15.70
C ALA A 100 1.52 8.32 15.75
N GLN A 101 0.96 7.74 14.68
CA GLN A 101 -0.39 7.17 14.70
C GLN A 101 -0.49 5.94 15.60
N ARG A 102 0.52 5.07 15.60
CA ARG A 102 0.60 3.89 16.46
C ARG A 102 0.73 4.25 17.94
N ASN A 103 1.50 5.29 18.24
CA ASN A 103 1.77 5.75 19.61
C ASN A 103 0.67 6.69 20.13
N GLY A 104 0.05 7.48 19.25
CA GLY A 104 -1.00 8.44 19.59
C GLY A 104 -2.42 7.86 19.57
N SER A 105 -2.65 6.75 18.85
CA SER A 105 -3.92 6.02 18.89
C SER A 105 -3.86 4.86 19.87
N SER A 106 -5.01 4.41 20.37
CA SER A 106 -5.04 3.10 21.04
C SER A 106 -4.53 2.01 20.09
N ALA A 107 -3.71 1.07 20.58
CA ALA A 107 -3.22 -0.05 19.79
C ALA A 107 -4.36 -0.82 19.09
N LYS A 108 -5.55 -0.84 19.71
CA LYS A 108 -6.79 -1.37 19.13
C LYS A 108 -7.22 -0.64 17.87
N TYR A 109 -7.21 0.70 17.87
CA TYR A 109 -7.56 1.51 16.71
C TYR A 109 -6.56 1.30 15.56
N PHE A 110 -5.26 1.31 15.85
CA PHE A 110 -4.23 1.08 14.85
C PHE A 110 -4.37 -0.30 14.19
N ASN A 111 -4.54 -1.37 14.98
CA ASN A 111 -4.74 -2.73 14.42
C ASN A 111 -6.00 -2.82 13.57
N LYS A 112 -7.11 -2.19 14.00
CA LYS A 112 -8.34 -2.14 13.22
C LYS A 112 -8.10 -1.46 11.86
N THR A 113 -7.40 -0.34 11.82
CA THR A 113 -7.05 0.35 10.57
C THR A 113 -6.22 -0.54 9.64
N MET A 114 -5.20 -1.22 10.18
CA MET A 114 -4.34 -2.12 9.39
C MET A 114 -5.09 -3.35 8.88
N HIS A 115 -6.03 -3.87 9.66
CA HIS A 115 -6.94 -4.95 9.26
C HIS A 115 -7.90 -4.50 8.15
N GLU A 116 -8.51 -3.32 8.28
CA GLU A 116 -9.39 -2.76 7.26
C GLU A 116 -8.65 -2.53 5.93
N LEU A 117 -7.39 -2.08 5.99
CA LEU A 117 -6.54 -1.94 4.81
C LEU A 117 -6.24 -3.29 4.16
N TYR A 118 -5.89 -4.30 4.96
CA TYR A 118 -5.73 -5.67 4.46
C TYR A 118 -6.98 -6.14 3.71
N LEU A 119 -8.17 -5.94 4.28
CA LEU A 119 -9.42 -6.32 3.64
C LEU A 119 -9.68 -5.55 2.32
N LYS A 120 -9.37 -4.25 2.29
CA LYS A 120 -9.53 -3.42 1.07
C LYS A 120 -8.61 -3.90 -0.05
N THR A 121 -7.35 -4.19 0.25
CA THR A 121 -6.37 -4.61 -0.76
C THR A 121 -6.71 -5.96 -1.37
N ILE A 122 -7.18 -6.93 -0.57
CA ILE A 122 -7.63 -8.23 -1.11
C ILE A 122 -8.96 -8.15 -1.88
N GLN A 123 -9.87 -7.24 -1.48
CA GLN A 123 -11.18 -7.10 -2.13
C GLN A 123 -11.09 -6.41 -3.49
N LEU A 124 -10.15 -5.48 -3.68
CA LEU A 124 -9.87 -4.86 -4.98
C LEU A 124 -9.62 -5.90 -6.08
N GLY A 125 -8.95 -7.00 -5.75
CA GLY A 125 -8.73 -8.11 -6.69
C GLY A 125 -10.01 -8.79 -7.17
N ARG A 126 -11.12 -8.69 -6.43
CA ARG A 126 -12.43 -9.18 -6.85
C ARG A 126 -13.16 -8.19 -7.76
N CYS A 127 -13.02 -6.89 -7.52
CA CYS A 127 -13.58 -5.84 -8.38
C CYS A 127 -12.84 -5.70 -9.71
N HIS A 128 -11.50 -5.64 -9.70
CA HIS A 128 -10.69 -5.52 -10.92
C HIS A 128 -10.85 -6.74 -11.85
N ARG A 129 -11.05 -7.94 -11.30
CA ARG A 129 -11.32 -9.15 -12.09
C ARG A 129 -12.70 -9.13 -12.76
N ARG A 130 -13.70 -8.44 -12.17
CA ARG A 130 -15.00 -8.20 -12.81
C ARG A 130 -14.91 -7.15 -13.91
N LEU A 131 -14.17 -6.06 -13.68
CA LEU A 131 -13.97 -5.00 -14.67
C LEU A 131 -13.12 -5.47 -15.86
N ARG A 132 -12.05 -6.25 -15.65
CA ARG A 132 -11.27 -6.85 -16.77
C ARG A 132 -12.12 -7.77 -17.64
N LYS A 133 -12.98 -8.60 -17.05
CA LYS A 133 -13.94 -9.43 -17.80
C LYS A 133 -14.98 -8.62 -18.58
N GLN A 134 -15.27 -7.39 -18.15
CA GLN A 134 -16.17 -6.47 -18.85
C GLN A 134 -15.44 -5.64 -19.93
N LEU A 135 -14.13 -5.49 -19.79
CA LEU A 135 -13.23 -4.73 -20.67
C LEU A 135 -12.35 -5.64 -21.53
N ASP A 136 -12.68 -6.92 -21.71
CA ASP A 136 -12.02 -7.81 -22.67
C ASP A 136 -12.26 -7.26 -24.09
N PHE A 137 -11.41 -6.31 -24.48
CA PHE A 137 -11.20 -5.96 -25.88
C PHE A 137 -10.60 -7.19 -26.56
N PRO A 138 -11.10 -7.59 -27.75
CA PRO A 138 -10.58 -8.74 -28.45
C PRO A 138 -9.09 -8.53 -28.67
N SER A 139 -8.30 -9.50 -28.21
CA SER A 139 -6.85 -9.55 -28.36
C SER A 139 -6.50 -9.40 -29.83
N ASN A 140 -6.10 -8.19 -30.23
CA ASN A 140 -5.53 -7.97 -31.55
C ASN A 140 -4.12 -8.57 -31.51
N ARG A 141 -3.98 -9.74 -32.12
CA ARG A 141 -2.71 -10.26 -32.59
C ARG A 141 -2.22 -9.32 -33.69
N TYR A 142 -1.12 -8.62 -33.45
CA TYR A 142 -0.12 -8.28 -34.46
C TYR A 142 1.25 -8.25 -33.79
#